data_AF-A0A9Q1BRX6-F1
#
_entry.id   AF-A0A9Q1BRX6-F1
#
_cell.length_a   1.000
_cell.length_b   1.000
_cell.length_c   1.000
_cell.angle_alpha   90.00
_cell.angle_beta   90.00
_cell.angle_gamma   90.00
#
_symmetry.space_group_name_H-M   'P 1'
#
loop_
_entity.id
_entity.type
_entity.pdbx_description
1 polymer ?
#
loop_
_entity_poly.entity_id
_entity_poly.type
_entity_poly.pdbx_seq_one_letter_code
_entity_poly.pdbx_strand_id
1 'polypeptide(L)'
;MYGSATVAAVMLGKSYNRSSCAHKLVMEALFLLLWRSFVKWLSERNTSFDLQADLTGTIENCQAAARERMESFEMLIGVVSFLEVEFSNFKEESKPSSRLFVFCNDYIDMIPLLLQFLRAEPRGYWLLHLPVTAAMTPHFFAFDRPNYSKWLPVYLGDMNNLPQSHPIAHNRSHSVRVVLEINFLMSQQI
;
A
#
# COMPACT_ATOMS: atom_id res chain seq x y z
N MET A 1 -8.84 -24.32 -19.51
CA MET A 1 -9.92 -24.82 -18.63
C MET A 1 -9.34 -25.13 -17.26
N TYR A 2 -9.93 -24.61 -16.19
CA TYR A 2 -9.50 -24.92 -14.82
C TYR A 2 -10.20 -26.20 -14.33
N GLY A 3 -9.48 -27.09 -13.64
CA GLY A 3 -10.05 -28.31 -13.08
C GLY A 3 -11.00 -28.03 -11.91
N SER A 4 -11.91 -28.96 -11.60
CA SER A 4 -12.91 -28.82 -10.51
C SER A 4 -12.31 -28.39 -9.16
N ALA A 5 -11.16 -28.95 -8.79
CA ALA A 5 -10.43 -28.57 -7.58
C ALA A 5 -9.90 -27.12 -7.61
N THR A 6 -9.47 -26.64 -8.79
CA THR A 6 -9.01 -25.26 -8.98
C THR A 6 -10.17 -24.27 -8.91
N VAL A 7 -11.31 -24.62 -9.51
CA VAL A 7 -12.54 -23.81 -9.42
C VAL A 7 -13.00 -23.69 -7.97
N ALA A 8 -13.00 -24.78 -7.20
CA ALA A 8 -13.33 -24.75 -5.77
C ALA A 8 -12.35 -23.87 -4.98
N ALA A 9 -11.04 -23.96 -5.23
CA ALA A 9 -10.04 -23.13 -4.56
C ALA A 9 -10.15 -21.63 -4.88
N VAL A 10 -10.57 -21.29 -6.10
CA VAL A 10 -10.85 -19.92 -6.54
C VAL A 10 -12.14 -19.40 -5.89
N MET A 11 -13.24 -20.15 -5.96
CA MET A 11 -14.52 -19.77 -5.39
C MET A 11 -14.48 -19.62 -3.85
N LEU A 12 -13.65 -20.42 -3.18
CA LEU A 12 -13.44 -20.32 -1.73
C LEU A 12 -12.45 -19.20 -1.33
N GLY A 13 -11.89 -18.47 -2.29
CA GLY A 13 -10.91 -17.39 -2.04
C GLY A 13 -9.59 -17.85 -1.44
N LYS A 14 -9.35 -19.16 -1.28
CA LYS A 14 -8.15 -19.71 -0.62
C LYS A 14 -6.88 -19.38 -1.41
N SER A 15 -6.93 -19.52 -2.74
CA SER A 15 -5.78 -19.20 -3.61
C SER A 15 -5.45 -17.70 -3.57
N TYR A 16 -6.49 -16.87 -3.58
CA TYR A 16 -6.37 -15.42 -3.50
C TYR A 16 -5.76 -14.97 -2.16
N ASN A 17 -6.28 -15.47 -1.03
CA ASN A 17 -5.76 -15.16 0.30
C ASN A 17 -4.31 -15.62 0.47
N ARG A 18 -3.96 -16.79 -0.08
CA ARG A 18 -2.59 -17.29 -0.09
C ARG A 18 -1.66 -16.36 -0.88
N SER A 19 -2.08 -15.91 -2.07
CA SER A 19 -1.30 -14.96 -2.87
C SER A 19 -1.09 -13.64 -2.14
N SER A 20 -2.16 -13.07 -1.56
CA SER A 20 -2.06 -11.83 -0.77
C SER A 20 -1.10 -12.00 0.41
N CYS A 21 -1.15 -13.13 1.10
CA CYS A 21 -0.21 -13.44 2.19
C CYS A 21 1.24 -13.51 1.69
N ALA A 22 1.49 -14.18 0.56
CA ALA A 22 2.82 -14.25 -0.03
C ALA A 22 3.37 -12.85 -0.35
N HIS A 23 2.56 -11.97 -0.94
CA HIS A 23 2.98 -10.60 -1.25
C HIS A 23 3.32 -9.79 0.00
N LYS A 24 2.57 -9.95 1.10
CA LYS A 24 2.86 -9.30 2.40
C LYS A 24 4.20 -9.76 2.95
N LEU A 25 4.45 -11.06 2.99
CA LEU A 25 5.70 -11.64 3.49
C LEU A 25 6.90 -11.20 2.65
N VAL A 26 6.76 -11.15 1.33
CA VAL A 26 7.82 -10.65 0.44
C VAL A 26 8.10 -9.18 0.70
N MET A 27 7.06 -8.34 0.82
CA MET A 27 7.25 -6.91 1.14
C MET A 27 7.95 -6.74 2.49
N GLU A 28 7.54 -7.47 3.53
CA GLU A 28 8.17 -7.43 4.84
C GLU A 28 9.65 -7.84 4.77
N ALA A 29 9.96 -8.95 4.08
CA ALA A 29 11.34 -9.40 3.92
C ALA A 29 12.21 -8.37 3.17
N LEU A 30 11.68 -7.76 2.10
CA LEU A 30 12.38 -6.70 1.37
C LEU A 30 12.57 -5.45 2.24
N PHE A 31 11.54 -5.05 2.99
CA PHE A 31 11.63 -3.91 3.90
C PHE A 31 12.68 -4.16 5.00
N LEU A 32 12.76 -5.36 5.57
CA LEU A 32 13.80 -5.71 6.56
C LEU A 32 15.21 -5.63 5.98
N LEU A 33 15.42 -6.10 4.74
CA LEU A 33 16.71 -5.98 4.07
C LEU A 33 17.07 -4.53 3.77
N LEU A 34 16.09 -3.74 3.33
CA LEU A 34 16.23 -2.32 3.07
C LEU A 34 16.57 -1.56 4.35
N TRP A 35 15.85 -1.84 5.43
CA TRP A 35 16.05 -1.24 6.74
C TRP A 35 17.44 -1.54 7.29
N ARG A 36 17.91 -2.79 7.23
CA ARG A 36 19.28 -3.15 7.65
C ARG A 36 20.35 -2.37 6.86
N SER A 37 20.12 -2.19 5.57
CA SER A 37 21.02 -1.42 4.71
C SER A 37 21.00 0.07 5.09
N PHE A 38 19.82 0.60 5.39
CA PHE A 38 19.65 1.95 5.90
C PHE A 38 20.36 2.17 7.24
N VAL A 39 20.20 1.27 8.22
CA VAL A 39 20.90 1.37 9.52
C VAL A 39 22.42 1.45 9.32
N LYS A 40 22.96 0.59 8.45
CA LYS A 40 24.38 0.59 8.12
C LYS A 40 24.80 1.92 7.49
N TRP A 41 24.10 2.37 6.46
CA TRP A 41 24.35 3.65 5.78
C TRP A 41 24.29 4.84 6.76
N LEU A 42 23.35 4.82 7.70
CA LEU A 42 23.20 5.87 8.70
C LEU A 42 24.36 5.88 9.70
N SER A 43 24.77 4.69 10.18
CA SER A 43 25.91 4.56 11.11
C SER A 43 27.25 5.01 10.50
N GLU A 44 27.42 4.85 9.19
CA GLU A 44 28.61 5.28 8.46
C GLU A 44 28.69 6.81 8.32
N ARG A 45 27.55 7.50 8.36
CA ARG A 45 27.46 8.97 8.21
C ARG A 45 27.37 9.71 9.53
N ASN A 46 26.77 9.09 10.54
CA ASN A 46 26.43 9.76 11.78
C ASN A 46 27.01 8.99 12.96
N THR A 47 28.29 9.24 13.25
CA THR A 47 29.07 8.52 14.27
C THR A 47 28.45 8.59 15.68
N SER A 48 27.55 9.55 15.93
CA SER A 48 26.90 9.74 17.24
C SER A 48 25.51 9.13 17.36
N PHE A 49 24.88 8.68 16.27
CA PHE A 49 23.51 8.16 16.31
C PHE A 49 23.53 6.62 16.31
N ASP A 50 23.45 6.04 17.50
CA ASP A 50 23.26 4.60 17.67
C ASP A 50 21.77 4.31 17.62
N LEU A 51 21.26 4.06 16.41
CA LEU A 51 19.83 3.80 16.14
C LEU A 51 19.23 2.80 17.14
N GLN A 52 19.97 1.75 17.54
CA GLN A 52 19.42 0.73 18.44
C GLN A 52 19.33 1.25 19.88
N ALA A 53 20.38 1.90 20.39
CA ALA A 53 20.36 2.50 21.73
C ALA A 53 19.38 3.67 21.82
N ASP A 54 19.35 4.54 20.81
CA ASP A 54 18.55 5.76 20.77
C ASP A 54 17.06 5.46 20.63
N LEU A 55 16.63 4.53 19.77
CA LEU A 55 15.23 4.10 19.71
C LEU A 55 14.80 3.37 20.97
N THR A 56 15.60 2.44 21.49
CA THR A 56 15.22 1.65 22.67
C THR A 56 15.06 2.57 23.87
N GLY A 57 16.00 3.49 24.09
CA GLY A 57 15.91 4.49 25.16
C GLY A 57 14.73 5.44 24.97
N THR A 58 14.46 5.91 23.74
CA THR A 58 13.32 6.79 23.46
C THR A 58 11.98 6.06 23.70
N ILE A 59 11.86 4.79 23.30
CA ILE A 59 10.66 3.97 23.52
C ILE A 59 10.45 3.70 25.01
N GLU A 60 11.50 3.33 25.74
CA GLU A 60 11.44 3.12 27.19
C GLU A 60 11.03 4.41 27.91
N ASN A 61 11.60 5.55 27.52
CA ASN A 61 11.23 6.87 28.04
C ASN A 61 9.77 7.21 27.73
N CYS A 62 9.29 6.92 26.51
CA CYS A 62 7.89 7.13 26.13
C CYS A 62 6.94 6.21 26.90
N GLN A 63 7.30 4.94 27.10
CA GLN A 63 6.49 3.97 27.86
C GLN A 63 6.44 4.33 29.34
N ALA A 64 7.55 4.79 29.92
CA ALA A 64 7.60 5.30 31.29
C ALA A 64 6.79 6.59 31.45
N ALA A 65 6.84 7.49 30.45
CA ALA A 65 6.15 8.77 30.44
C ALA A 65 4.69 8.72 29.96
N ALA A 66 4.23 7.59 29.39
CA ALA A 66 2.86 7.37 28.91
C ALA A 66 1.80 7.50 30.02
N ARG A 67 2.23 7.63 31.29
CA ARG A 67 1.35 7.94 32.41
C ARG A 67 1.18 9.43 32.67
N GLU A 68 2.08 10.34 32.22
CA GLU A 68 2.04 11.75 32.69
C GLU A 68 2.44 12.91 31.72
N ARG A 69 3.10 12.79 30.55
CA ARG A 69 3.49 14.02 29.78
C ARG A 69 3.57 13.98 28.25
N MET A 70 3.27 15.16 27.66
CA MET A 70 3.35 15.53 26.23
C MET A 70 4.79 15.62 25.69
N GLU A 71 5.78 15.93 26.54
CA GLU A 71 7.19 16.17 26.15
C GLU A 71 7.90 14.93 25.58
N SER A 72 7.58 13.73 26.08
CA SER A 72 8.17 12.48 25.56
C SER A 72 7.62 12.13 24.18
N PHE A 73 6.37 12.51 23.90
CA PHE A 73 5.76 12.32 22.59
C PHE A 73 6.39 13.24 21.54
N GLU A 74 6.69 14.50 21.89
CA GLU A 74 7.42 15.43 21.02
C GLU A 74 8.82 14.92 20.67
N MET A 75 9.52 14.32 21.64
CA MET A 75 10.82 13.69 21.39
C MET A 75 10.71 12.51 20.41
N LEU A 76 9.70 11.65 20.58
CA LEU A 76 9.45 10.54 19.66
C LEU A 76 9.11 11.05 18.24
N ILE A 77 8.26 12.07 18.12
CA ILE A 77 7.95 12.71 16.83
C ILE A 77 9.25 13.23 16.18
N GLY A 78 10.13 13.88 16.95
CA GLY A 78 11.40 14.38 16.46
C GLY A 78 12.28 13.27 15.89
N VAL A 79 12.43 12.16 16.62
CA VAL A 79 13.20 10.98 16.16
C VAL A 79 12.58 10.37 14.91
N VAL A 80 11.27 10.17 14.88
CA VAL A 80 10.57 9.61 13.71
C VAL A 80 10.73 10.53 12.49
N SER A 81 10.54 11.83 12.65
CA SER A 81 10.68 12.82 11.56
C SER A 81 12.11 12.85 11.01
N PHE A 82 13.13 12.78 11.88
CA PHE A 82 14.52 12.65 11.47
C PHE A 82 14.76 11.38 10.65
N LEU A 83 14.28 10.24 11.13
CA LEU A 83 14.42 8.97 10.44
C LEU A 83 13.70 8.95 9.09
N GLU A 84 12.52 9.57 8.98
CA GLU A 84 11.81 9.70 7.71
C GLU A 84 12.63 10.45 6.66
N VAL A 85 13.25 11.58 7.06
CA VAL A 85 14.11 12.37 6.17
C VAL A 85 15.36 11.58 5.76
N GLU A 86 16.08 10.98 6.71
CA GLU A 86 17.29 10.21 6.42
C GLU A 86 16.98 8.97 5.59
N PHE A 87 15.87 8.30 5.84
CA PHE A 87 15.43 7.16 5.04
C PHE A 87 15.10 7.58 3.60
N SER A 88 14.49 8.76 3.42
CA SER A 88 14.26 9.31 2.09
C SER A 88 15.58 9.60 1.37
N ASN A 89 16.56 10.23 2.04
CA ASN A 89 17.88 10.51 1.48
C ASN A 89 18.61 9.22 1.07
N PHE A 90 18.60 8.22 1.95
CA PHE A 90 19.16 6.89 1.66
C PHE A 90 18.54 6.27 0.41
N LYS A 91 17.21 6.34 0.26
CA LYS A 91 16.53 5.82 -0.94
C LYS A 91 16.99 6.56 -2.20
N GLU A 92 17.04 7.89 -2.18
CA GLU A 92 17.46 8.68 -3.36
C GLU A 92 18.91 8.39 -3.76
N GLU A 93 19.83 8.25 -2.79
CA GLU A 93 21.23 7.91 -3.08
C GLU A 93 21.42 6.46 -3.55
N SER A 94 20.54 5.55 -3.13
CA SER A 94 20.62 4.15 -3.48
C SER A 94 20.02 3.85 -4.86
N LYS A 95 19.07 4.66 -5.36
CA LYS A 95 18.41 4.48 -6.66
C LYS A 95 19.40 4.38 -7.85
N PRO A 96 20.40 5.27 -8.01
CA PRO A 96 21.35 5.17 -9.12
C PRO A 96 22.25 3.94 -9.06
N SER A 97 22.45 3.38 -7.86
CA SER A 97 23.40 2.30 -7.62
C SER A 97 22.91 0.94 -8.13
N SER A 98 21.59 0.72 -8.21
CA SER A 98 21.04 -0.58 -8.61
C SER A 98 19.61 -0.51 -9.13
N ARG A 99 19.36 -1.09 -10.31
CA ARG A 99 18.00 -1.29 -10.83
C ARG A 99 17.17 -2.23 -9.95
N LEU A 100 17.82 -3.22 -9.31
CA LEU A 100 17.15 -4.12 -8.39
C LEU A 100 16.67 -3.38 -7.14
N PHE A 101 17.45 -2.40 -6.66
CA PHE A 101 17.02 -1.54 -5.56
C PHE A 101 15.73 -0.79 -5.91
N VAL A 102 15.70 -0.14 -7.08
CA VAL A 102 14.51 0.57 -7.57
C VAL A 102 13.30 -0.35 -7.60
N PHE A 103 13.45 -1.54 -8.21
CA PHE A 103 12.38 -2.53 -8.27
C PHE A 103 11.87 -2.95 -6.88
N CYS A 104 12.78 -3.29 -5.95
CA CYS A 104 12.39 -3.69 -4.60
C CYS A 104 11.72 -2.56 -3.83
N ASN A 105 12.20 -1.33 -3.97
CA ASN A 105 11.59 -0.16 -3.37
C ASN A 105 10.18 0.08 -3.90
N ASP A 106 10.01 0.09 -5.23
CA ASP A 106 8.70 0.27 -5.88
C ASP A 106 7.72 -0.83 -5.49
N TYR A 107 8.21 -2.07 -5.31
CA TYR A 107 7.39 -3.19 -4.85
C TYR A 107 6.94 -3.01 -3.40
N ILE A 108 7.83 -2.57 -2.50
CA ILE A 108 7.48 -2.26 -1.11
C ILE A 108 6.38 -1.19 -1.07
N ASP A 109 6.51 -0.13 -1.87
CA ASP A 109 5.54 0.96 -1.92
C ASP A 109 4.19 0.52 -2.56
N MET A 110 4.21 -0.42 -3.51
CA MET A 110 3.02 -0.90 -4.20
C MET A 110 2.12 -1.81 -3.34
N ILE A 111 2.70 -2.69 -2.50
CA ILE A 111 1.89 -3.66 -1.74
C ILE A 111 0.87 -3.00 -0.80
N PRO A 112 1.18 -1.94 -0.03
CA PRO A 112 0.18 -1.20 0.74
C PRO A 112 -0.97 -0.65 -0.10
N LEU A 113 -0.71 -0.17 -1.33
CA LEU A 113 -1.74 0.28 -2.25
C LEU A 113 -2.64 -0.88 -2.68
N LEU A 114 -2.05 -2.02 -3.03
CA LEU A 114 -2.80 -3.24 -3.34
C LEU A 114 -3.69 -3.65 -2.15
N LEU A 115 -3.16 -3.66 -0.92
CA LEU A 115 -3.94 -4.04 0.26
C LEU A 115 -5.09 -3.07 0.55
N GLN A 116 -4.89 -1.77 0.34
CA GLN A 116 -5.95 -0.77 0.46
C GLN A 116 -7.03 -0.96 -0.62
N PHE A 117 -6.63 -1.28 -1.85
CA PHE A 117 -7.55 -1.57 -2.96
C PHE A 117 -8.42 -2.78 -2.63
N LEU A 118 -7.79 -3.88 -2.20
CA LEU A 118 -8.47 -5.11 -1.81
C LEU A 118 -9.37 -4.92 -0.58
N ARG A 119 -9.07 -3.96 0.30
CA ARG A 119 -9.92 -3.58 1.44
C ARG A 119 -11.13 -2.75 1.01
N ALA A 120 -10.97 -1.88 0.01
CA ALA A 120 -12.03 -0.99 -0.47
C ALA A 120 -13.11 -1.75 -1.24
N GLU A 121 -12.73 -2.80 -1.97
CA GLU A 121 -13.59 -3.52 -2.91
C GLU A 121 -14.78 -4.24 -2.23
N PRO A 122 -14.63 -5.07 -1.17
CA PRO A 122 -15.76 -5.74 -0.54
C PRO A 122 -16.78 -4.80 0.15
N ARG A 123 -16.34 -3.60 0.53
CA ARG A 123 -17.16 -2.62 1.26
C ARG A 123 -17.82 -1.60 0.33
N GLY A 124 -17.48 -1.59 -0.97
CA GLY A 124 -17.87 -0.53 -1.88
C GLY A 124 -17.46 0.85 -1.35
N TYR A 125 -16.30 0.95 -0.68
CA TYR A 125 -15.88 2.21 -0.07
C TYR A 125 -15.21 3.11 -1.11
N TRP A 126 -16.04 3.80 -1.89
CA TRP A 126 -15.61 4.60 -3.05
C TRP A 126 -14.59 5.69 -2.73
N LEU A 127 -14.71 6.30 -1.55
CA LEU A 127 -13.75 7.31 -1.09
C LEU A 127 -12.33 6.77 -0.92
N LEU A 128 -12.18 5.46 -0.65
CA LEU A 128 -10.87 4.80 -0.64
C LEU A 128 -10.55 4.14 -1.98
N HIS A 129 -11.57 3.60 -2.66
CA HIS A 129 -11.38 2.86 -3.90
C HIS A 129 -10.77 3.73 -5.01
N LEU A 130 -11.31 4.93 -5.27
CA LEU A 130 -10.85 5.75 -6.39
C LEU A 130 -9.42 6.30 -6.18
N PRO A 131 -9.07 6.88 -5.02
CA PRO A 131 -7.70 7.37 -4.81
C PRO A 131 -6.66 6.25 -4.87
N VAL A 132 -6.97 5.09 -4.28
CA VAL A 132 -6.04 3.96 -4.28
C VAL A 132 -5.92 3.35 -5.68
N THR A 133 -7.00 3.27 -6.44
CA THR A 133 -6.97 2.80 -7.84
C THR A 133 -6.14 3.73 -8.72
N ALA A 134 -6.27 5.05 -8.53
CA ALA A 134 -5.42 6.04 -9.21
C ALA A 134 -3.95 5.86 -8.86
N ALA A 135 -3.62 5.73 -7.57
CA ALA A 135 -2.25 5.49 -7.11
C ALA A 135 -1.67 4.15 -7.60
N MET A 136 -2.51 3.13 -7.75
CA MET A 136 -2.08 1.80 -8.24
C MET A 136 -1.87 1.76 -9.77
N THR A 137 -2.49 2.68 -10.52
CA THR A 137 -2.51 2.69 -12.00
C THR A 137 -1.11 2.67 -12.64
N PRO A 138 -0.13 3.50 -12.20
CA PRO A 138 1.23 3.48 -12.76
C PRO A 138 1.93 2.11 -12.61
N HIS A 139 1.65 1.38 -11.53
CA HIS A 139 2.25 0.08 -11.28
C HIS A 139 1.79 -0.97 -12.30
N PHE A 140 0.54 -0.93 -12.78
CA PHE A 140 0.10 -1.84 -13.84
C PHE A 140 0.89 -1.66 -15.15
N PHE A 141 1.31 -0.44 -15.45
CA PHE A 141 2.20 -0.20 -16.58
C PHE A 141 3.60 -0.77 -16.31
N ALA A 142 4.16 -0.51 -15.12
CA ALA A 142 5.48 -1.00 -14.73
C ALA A 142 5.59 -2.53 -14.67
N PHE A 143 4.49 -3.23 -14.34
CA PHE A 143 4.43 -4.70 -14.27
C PHE A 143 3.82 -5.37 -15.51
N ASP A 144 3.82 -4.68 -16.66
CA ASP A 144 3.43 -5.24 -17.96
C ASP A 144 1.99 -5.80 -17.97
N ARG A 145 1.06 -5.04 -17.40
CA ARG A 145 -0.38 -5.32 -17.36
C ARG A 145 -1.15 -4.34 -18.26
N PRO A 146 -0.97 -4.42 -19.60
CA PRO A 146 -1.43 -3.40 -20.55
C PRO A 146 -2.95 -3.21 -20.56
N ASN A 147 -3.72 -4.28 -20.31
CA ASN A 147 -5.17 -4.17 -20.23
C ASN A 147 -5.58 -3.29 -19.05
N TYR A 148 -5.00 -3.51 -17.87
CA TYR A 148 -5.32 -2.72 -16.69
C TYR A 148 -4.78 -1.30 -16.81
N SER A 149 -3.53 -1.12 -17.27
CA SER A 149 -2.94 0.21 -17.42
C SER A 149 -3.71 1.09 -18.42
N LYS A 150 -4.31 0.49 -19.46
CA LYS A 150 -5.10 1.21 -20.46
C LYS A 150 -6.50 1.58 -19.95
N TRP A 151 -7.20 0.65 -19.28
CA TRP A 151 -8.61 0.82 -18.93
C TRP A 151 -8.84 1.50 -17.58
N LEU A 152 -7.90 1.41 -16.64
CA LEU A 152 -8.03 2.07 -15.33
C LEU A 152 -8.13 3.59 -15.41
N PRO A 153 -7.36 4.31 -16.24
CA PRO A 153 -7.55 5.76 -16.42
C PRO A 153 -8.94 6.12 -16.95
N VAL A 154 -9.49 5.34 -17.89
CA VAL A 154 -10.84 5.53 -18.44
C VAL A 154 -11.88 5.34 -17.34
N TYR A 155 -11.77 4.22 -16.61
CA TYR A 155 -12.61 3.93 -15.45
C TYR A 155 -12.58 5.06 -14.41
N LEU A 156 -11.39 5.57 -14.07
CA LEU A 156 -11.26 6.69 -13.13
C LEU A 156 -11.93 7.96 -13.65
N GLY A 157 -11.82 8.26 -14.95
CA GLY A 157 -12.52 9.38 -15.57
C GLY A 157 -14.03 9.26 -15.44
N ASP A 158 -14.57 8.10 -15.81
CA ASP A 158 -16.01 7.81 -15.73
C ASP A 158 -16.52 7.88 -14.29
N MET A 159 -15.78 7.28 -13.35
CA MET A 159 -16.16 7.24 -11.94
C MET A 159 -16.10 8.62 -11.27
N ASN A 160 -15.13 9.46 -11.63
CA ASN A 160 -15.08 10.85 -11.15
C ASN A 160 -16.20 11.72 -11.74
N ASN A 161 -16.73 11.36 -12.91
CA ASN A 161 -17.83 12.06 -13.56
C ASN A 161 -19.23 11.51 -13.19
N LEU A 162 -19.31 10.44 -12.38
CA LEU A 162 -20.57 9.88 -11.87
C LEU A 162 -21.50 10.91 -11.19
N PRO A 163 -21.02 11.84 -10.35
CA PRO A 163 -21.92 12.82 -9.70
C PRO A 163 -22.70 13.67 -10.70
N GLN A 164 -22.09 13.97 -11.86
CA GLN A 164 -22.67 14.84 -12.88
C GLN A 164 -23.46 14.03 -13.91
N SER A 165 -22.91 12.91 -14.38
CA SER A 165 -23.53 12.08 -15.43
C SER A 165 -24.69 11.22 -14.91
N HIS A 166 -24.57 10.64 -13.71
CA HIS A 166 -25.52 9.69 -13.15
C HIS A 166 -25.65 9.85 -11.61
N PRO A 167 -26.22 10.97 -11.13
CA PRO A 167 -26.26 11.32 -9.71
C PRO A 167 -26.96 10.28 -8.82
N ILE A 168 -27.96 9.57 -9.37
CA ILE A 168 -28.67 8.50 -8.66
C ILE A 168 -27.74 7.30 -8.38
N ALA A 169 -26.91 6.92 -9.36
CA ALA A 169 -25.94 5.84 -9.20
C ALA A 169 -24.84 6.22 -8.20
N HIS A 170 -24.36 7.47 -8.27
CA HIS A 170 -23.40 8.03 -7.31
C HIS A 170 -23.91 8.02 -5.86
N ASN A 171 -25.17 8.40 -5.64
CA ASN A 171 -25.74 8.42 -4.29
C ASN A 171 -25.97 6.99 -3.75
N ARG A 172 -26.28 6.03 -4.63
CA ARG A 172 -26.38 4.61 -4.26
C ARG A 172 -25.02 3.98 -3.96
N SER A 173 -23.97 4.38 -4.67
CA SER A 173 -22.63 3.83 -4.48
C SER A 173 -22.07 4.18 -3.09
N HIS A 174 -22.43 5.33 -2.53
CA HIS A 174 -22.11 5.70 -1.13
C HIS A 174 -23.00 5.05 -0.07
N SER A 175 -24.08 4.39 -0.47
CA SER A 175 -24.95 3.63 0.42
C SER A 175 -24.44 2.19 0.50
N VAL A 176 -24.09 1.74 1.70
CA VAL A 176 -23.44 0.45 1.97
C VAL A 176 -24.17 -0.72 1.27
N ARG A 177 -23.44 -1.45 0.41
CA ARG A 177 -23.80 -2.66 -0.39
C ARG A 177 -24.26 -2.43 -1.83
N VAL A 178 -23.34 -2.23 -2.78
CA VAL A 178 -23.63 -2.54 -4.21
C VAL A 178 -22.34 -2.93 -4.96
N VAL A 179 -21.75 -4.10 -4.68
CA VAL A 179 -20.70 -4.68 -5.56
C VAL A 179 -21.20 -5.92 -6.32
N LEU A 180 -22.27 -6.56 -5.82
CA LEU A 180 -22.89 -7.69 -6.51
C LEU A 180 -23.91 -7.26 -7.59
N GLU A 181 -24.48 -6.06 -7.49
CA GLU A 181 -25.54 -5.61 -8.39
C GLU A 181 -25.01 -5.04 -9.72
N ILE A 182 -23.83 -4.39 -9.73
CA ILE A 182 -23.24 -3.84 -10.96
C ILE A 182 -22.75 -4.97 -11.90
N ASN A 183 -22.15 -6.03 -11.34
CA ASN A 183 -21.77 -7.21 -12.14
C ASN A 183 -22.98 -8.01 -12.64
N PHE A 184 -24.08 -8.03 -11.88
CA PHE A 184 -25.33 -8.67 -12.31
C PHE A 184 -26.00 -7.89 -13.45
N LEU A 185 -26.04 -6.56 -13.37
CA LEU A 185 -26.64 -5.70 -14.40
C LEU A 185 -25.83 -5.68 -15.71
N MET A 186 -24.50 -5.77 -15.64
CA MET A 186 -23.64 -5.87 -16.83
C MET A 186 -23.72 -7.25 -17.53
N SER A 187 -24.18 -8.29 -16.83
CA SER A 187 -24.39 -9.63 -17.40
C SER A 187 -25.74 -9.85 -18.08
N GLN A 188 -26.66 -8.88 -17.97
CA GLN A 188 -28.01 -8.92 -18.57
C GLN A 188 -28.08 -8.13 -19.90
N GLN A 189 -26.94 -7.61 -20.39
CA GLN A 189 -26.85 -6.87 -21.65
C GLN A 189 -25.97 -7.56 -22.71
N ILE A 190 -25.70 -8.86 -22.56
CA ILE A 190 -25.13 -9.75 -23.57
C ILE A 190 -26.06 -10.96 -23.71
#